data_AF-A0A0K9GY12-F1
#
_entry.id   AF-A0A0K9GY12-F1
#
_cell.length_a   1.000
_cell.length_b   1.000
_cell.length_c   1.000
_cell.angle_alpha   90.00
_cell.angle_beta   90.00
_cell.angle_gamma   90.00
#
_symmetry.space_group_name_H-M   'P 1'
#
loop_
_entity.id
_entity.type
_entity.pdbx_description
1 polymer ?
#
loop_
_entity_poly.entity_id
_entity_poly.type
_entity_poly.pdbx_seq_one_letter_code
_entity_poly.pdbx_strand_id
1 'polypeptide(L)' 'MKRFNIVILVMIGVTILATWKLGKDYSAIQLQTRILIIAGGAILSGVLTYFLSKRDVDRVDPKPDK' A
#
# COMPACT_ATOMS: atom_id res chain seq x y z
N MET A 1 -12.08 -11.03 3.79
CA MET A 1 -11.78 -10.90 2.34
C MET A 1 -11.67 -9.44 1.86
N LYS A 2 -12.61 -8.52 2.18
CA LYS A 2 -12.54 -7.11 1.73
C LYS A 2 -11.24 -6.35 2.11
N ARG A 3 -10.68 -6.66 3.29
CA ARG A 3 -9.48 -5.99 3.84
C ARG A 3 -8.23 -6.24 2.99
N PHE A 4 -8.04 -7.49 2.54
CA PHE A 4 -6.90 -7.85 1.69
C PHE A 4 -6.98 -7.19 0.31
N ASN A 5 -8.19 -7.04 -0.25
CA ASN A 5 -8.36 -6.33 -1.51
C ASN A 5 -7.93 -4.86 -1.42
N ILE A 6 -8.26 -4.18 -0.32
CA ILE A 6 -7.85 -2.79 -0.09
C ILE A 6 -6.32 -2.70 0.04
N VAL A 7 -5.71 -3.60 0.82
CA VAL A 7 -4.25 -3.64 0.99
C VAL A 7 -3.54 -3.89 -0.34
N ILE A 8 -4.00 -4.86 -1.14
CA ILE A 8 -3.43 -5.16 -2.46
C ILE A 8 -3.58 -3.96 -3.40
N LEU A 9 -4.74 -3.30 -3.41
CA LEU A 9 -4.98 -2.11 -4.22
C LEU A 9 -3.99 -0.99 -3.88
N VAL A 10 -3.78 -0.73 -2.58
CA VAL A 10 -2.82 0.28 -2.12
C VAL A 10 -1.39 -0.10 -2.51
N MET A 11 -0.99 -1.36 -2.34
CA MET A 11 0.35 -1.82 -2.72
C MET A 11 0.64 -1.63 -4.22
N ILE A 12 -0.34 -1.91 -5.09
CA ILE A 12 -0.23 -1.68 -6.53
C ILE A 12 -0.10 -0.18 -6.82
N GLY A 13 -0.94 0.66 -6.20
CA GLY A 13 -0.89 2.11 -6.36
C GLY A 13 0.48 2.70 -5.97
N VAL A 14 1.02 2.29 -4.82
CA VAL A 14 2.34 2.74 -4.36
C VAL A 14 3.46 2.25 -5.28
N THR A 15 3.38 1.02 -5.78
CA THR A 15 4.39 0.48 -6.71
C THR A 15 4.45 1.29 -8.00
N ILE A 16 3.30 1.64 -8.58
CA ILE A 16 3.22 2.45 -9.80
C ILE A 16 3.79 3.86 -9.54
N LEU A 17 3.36 4.51 -8.44
CA LEU A 17 3.81 5.85 -8.10
C LEU A 17 5.31 5.91 -7.81
N ALA A 18 5.84 4.93 -7.06
CA ALA A 18 7.25 4.85 -6.75
C ALA A 18 8.08 4.60 -8.02
N THR A 19 7.63 3.68 -8.88
CA THR A 19 8.30 3.41 -10.17
C THR A 19 8.32 4.65 -11.06
N TRP A 20 7.19 5.34 -11.17
CA TRP A 20 7.09 6.56 -11.97
C TRP A 20 8.01 7.66 -11.45
N LYS A 21 7.98 7.92 -10.14
CA LYS A 21 8.78 8.97 -9.52
C LYS A 21 10.28 8.67 -9.59
N LEU A 22 10.70 7.44 -9.31
CA LEU A 22 12.10 7.04 -9.39
C LEU A 22 12.61 6.95 -10.83
N GLY A 23 11.75 6.61 -11.79
CA GLY A 23 12.07 6.60 -13.20
C GLY A 23 12.26 8.01 -13.77
N LYS A 24 11.37 8.94 -13.40
CA LYS A 24 11.33 10.30 -13.94
C LYS A 24 12.36 11.23 -13.28
N ASP A 25 12.39 11.28 -11.95
CA ASP A 25 13.14 12.32 -11.24
C ASP A 25 14.49 11.81 -10.70
N TYR A 26 14.67 10.49 -10.61
CA TYR A 26 15.83 9.85 -9.97
C TYR A 26 16.53 8.84 -10.88
N SER A 27 16.66 9.16 -12.16
CA SER A 27 17.30 8.31 -13.17
C SER A 27 18.79 8.05 -12.94
N ALA A 28 19.43 8.79 -12.03
CA ALA A 28 20.81 8.59 -11.61
C ALA A 28 20.99 7.49 -10.54
N ILE A 29 19.91 7.09 -9.84
CA ILE A 29 19.99 6.10 -8.76
C ILE A 29 20.17 4.70 -9.37
N GLN A 30 21.06 3.89 -8.79
CA GLN A 30 21.30 2.51 -9.24
C GLN A 30 20.02 1.66 -9.15
N LEU A 31 19.82 0.79 -10.15
CA LEU A 31 18.57 0.05 -10.33
C LEU A 31 18.22 -0.82 -9.10
N GLN A 32 19.22 -1.42 -8.46
CA GLN A 32 19.06 -2.20 -7.22
C GLN A 32 18.47 -1.36 -6.09
N THR A 33 18.98 -0.15 -5.87
CA THR A 33 18.47 0.77 -4.84
C THR A 33 17.04 1.19 -5.14
N ARG A 34 16.68 1.37 -6.41
CA ARG A 34 15.30 1.69 -6.81
C ARG A 34 14.33 0.57 -6.47
N ILE A 35 14.71 -0.67 -6.76
CA ILE A 35 13.88 -1.85 -6.41
C ILE A 35 13.69 -1.91 -4.89
N LEU A 36 14.74 -1.68 -4.10
CA LEU A 36 14.66 -1.65 -2.64
C LEU A 36 13.69 -0.56 -2.14
N ILE A 37 13.74 0.64 -2.70
CA ILE A 37 12.82 1.74 -2.33
C ILE A 37 11.38 1.40 -2.71
N ILE A 38 11.16 0.88 -3.92
CA ILE A 38 9.83 0.49 -4.41
C ILE A 38 9.27 -0.64 -3.54
N ALA A 39 10.05 -1.70 -3.30
CA ALA A 39 9.65 -2.84 -2.48
C ALA A 39 9.39 -2.42 -1.02
N GLY A 40 10.30 -1.63 -0.44
CA GLY A 40 10.15 -1.11 0.92
C GLY A 40 8.91 -0.22 1.07
N GLY A 41 8.70 0.70 0.12
CA GLY A 41 7.52 1.57 0.11
C GLY A 41 6.22 0.79 -0.05
N ALA A 42 6.17 -0.19 -0.96
CA ALA A 42 5.00 -1.04 -1.17
C ALA A 42 4.68 -1.86 0.09
N ILE A 43 5.67 -2.51 0.71
CA ILE A 43 5.46 -3.31 1.92
C ILE A 43 5.02 -2.42 3.08
N LEU A 44 5.72 -1.30 3.34
CA LEU A 44 5.39 -0.39 4.43
C LEU A 44 3.95 0.14 4.29
N SER A 45 3.57 0.56 3.07
CA SER A 45 2.22 1.06 2.80
C SER A 45 1.14 -0.01 2.98
N GLY A 46 1.42 -1.26 2.60
CA GLY A 46 0.53 -2.39 2.82
C GLY A 46 0.34 -2.70 4.31
N VAL A 47 1.42 -2.70 5.10
CA VAL A 47 1.36 -2.92 6.56
C VAL A 47 0.57 -1.81 7.25
N LEU A 48 0.82 -0.55 6.88
CA LEU A 48 0.07 0.60 7.40
C LEU A 48 -1.43 0.48 7.08
N THR A 49 -1.76 0.15 5.84
CA THR A 49 -3.15 -0.03 5.39
C THR A 49 -3.85 -1.16 6.12
N TYR A 50 -3.13 -2.26 6.39
CA TYR A 50 -3.66 -3.39 7.14
C TYR A 50 -4.01 -2.98 8.59
N PHE A 51 -3.11 -2.25 9.26
CA PHE A 51 -3.34 -1.76 10.62
C PHE A 51 -4.48 -0.75 10.69
N LEU A 52 -4.52 0.21 9.77
CA LEU A 52 -5.60 1.20 9.66
C LEU A 52 -6.95 0.55 9.39
N SER A 53 -7.02 -0.33 8.37
CA SER A 53 -8.26 -1.05 8.03
C SER A 53 -8.77 -1.95 9.16
N LYS A 54 -7.90 -2.41 10.08
CA LYS A 54 -8.34 -3.14 11.27
C LYS A 54 -9.15 -2.25 12.22
N ARG A 55 -8.73 -1.00 12.43
CA ARG A 55 -9.40 -0.05 13.34
C ARG A 55 -10.78 0.38 12.83
N ASP A 56 -10.95 0.52 11.52
CA ASP A 56 -12.24 0.95 10.95
C ASP A 56 -13.30 -0.15 11.00
N VAL A 57 -12.91 -1.43 10.87
CA VAL A 57 -13.88 -2.55 10.91
C VAL A 57 -14.42 -2.80 12.31
N ASP A 58 -13.65 -2.54 13.37
CA ASP A 58 -14.10 -2.69 14.76
C ASP A 58 -15.08 -1.59 15.21
N ARG A 59 -15.33 -0.56 14.38
CA ARG A 59 -16.26 0.54 14.68
C ARG A 59 -17.58 0.50 13.91
N VAL A 60 -17.82 -0.55 13.13
CA VAL A 60 -19.09 -0.70 12.42
C VAL A 60 -20.03 -1.47 13.34
N ASP A 61 -20.93 -0.74 14.02
CA ASP A 61 -22.03 -1.35 14.76
C ASP A 61 -22.75 -2.36 13.86
N PRO A 62 -23.03 -3.59 14.36
CA PRO A 62 -23.71 -4.60 13.56
C PRO A 62 -25.08 -4.07 13.15
N LYS A 63 -25.39 -4.20 11.85
CA LYS A 63 -26.69 -3.82 11.30
C LYS A 63 -27.79 -4.58 12.07
N PRO A 64 -28.82 -3.89 12.61
CA PRO A 64 -29.88 -4.56 13.34
C PRO A 64 -30.59 -5.52 12.38
N ASP A 65 -30.65 -6.79 12.79
CA ASP A 65 -31.34 -7.86 12.09
C ASP A 65 -32.84 -7.53 12.10
N LYS A 66 -33.48 -7.60 10.93
CA LYS A 66 -34.92 -7.38 10.77
C LYS A 66 -35.62 -8.72 10.63
#